data_AF-A0A453HSH4-F1
#
_entry.id   AF-A0A453HSH4-F1
#
_cell.length_a   1.000
_cell.length_b   1.000
_cell.length_c   1.000
_cell.angle_alpha   90.00
_cell.angle_beta   90.00
_cell.angle_gamma   90.00
#
_symmetry.space_group_name_H-M   'P 1'
#
loop_
_entity.id
_entity.type
_entity.pdbx_description
1 polymer ?
#
loop_
_entity_poly.entity_id
_entity_poly.type
_entity_poly.pdbx_seq_one_letter_code
_entity_poly.pdbx_strand_id
1 'polypeptide(L)'
;MEMAALIIGSGTLMDIVGIPVDSPMRAPAEQFLTLRAYGAPPVVVALAAQGAFRGFMDTKTPLYAVVAGNLVNAILDAIFIFPLGLGVSGAALATVTSEYLAAIILLWKLNNELVLFSWNVIGGDIIRYLKSGALLIARTIAVILPLWLSTSLAARQGPVPMAGYEISLQVWLTISLLNDALALAGQALLASEYAKGNYKQARLVLYRVLQIGGVTGLALAATLFLGFGYLTLLFTDDPAVLDVAQSGVWVRRIIRSQYFVSQVTMILYSLNECGIIAVCHYYSADKCYCFCVRWALLRCF
;
A
#
# COMPACT_ATOMS: atom_id res chain seq x y z
N MET A 1 -0.66 17.83 -12.52
CA MET A 1 0.80 17.86 -12.35
C MET A 1 1.40 16.47 -12.55
N GLU A 2 0.86 15.43 -11.89
CA GLU A 2 1.33 14.03 -12.06
C GLU A 2 1.23 13.49 -13.50
N MET A 3 0.11 13.71 -14.18
CA MET A 3 -0.06 13.31 -15.60
C MET A 3 1.04 13.91 -16.50
N ALA A 4 1.35 15.20 -16.35
CA ALA A 4 2.38 15.86 -17.14
C ALA A 4 3.79 15.35 -16.77
N ALA A 5 4.04 15.07 -15.49
CA ALA A 5 5.31 14.51 -15.03
C ALA A 5 5.54 13.09 -15.56
N LEU A 6 4.50 12.26 -15.64
CA LEU A 6 4.58 10.90 -16.18
C LEU A 6 4.75 10.89 -17.70
N ILE A 7 4.05 11.78 -18.42
CA ILE A 7 4.18 11.89 -19.89
C ILE A 7 5.59 12.38 -20.25
N ILE A 8 6.06 13.46 -19.61
CA ILE A 8 7.38 14.05 -19.88
C ILE A 8 8.52 13.13 -19.39
N GLY A 9 8.31 12.44 -18.27
CA GLY A 9 9.30 11.55 -17.68
C GLY A 9 9.36 10.15 -18.30
N SER A 10 8.38 9.73 -19.10
CA SER A 10 8.28 8.36 -19.64
C SER A 10 9.53 7.94 -20.44
N GLY A 11 10.04 8.81 -21.31
CA GLY A 11 11.28 8.58 -22.06
C GLY A 11 12.49 8.37 -21.16
N THR A 12 12.67 9.27 -20.18
CA THR A 12 13.79 9.21 -19.22
C THR A 12 13.68 8.00 -18.29
N LEU A 13 12.45 7.61 -17.92
CA LEU A 13 12.18 6.45 -17.08
C LEU A 13 12.54 5.14 -17.81
N MET A 14 12.20 5.03 -19.10
CA MET A 14 12.55 3.86 -19.91
C MET A 14 14.06 3.72 -20.11
N ASP A 15 14.77 4.84 -20.22
CA ASP A 15 16.25 4.85 -20.26
C ASP A 15 16.87 4.45 -18.92
N ILE A 16 16.30 4.90 -17.80
CA ILE A 16 16.73 4.51 -16.45
C ILE A 16 16.46 3.03 -16.16
N VAL A 17 15.35 2.48 -16.67
CA VAL A 17 15.00 1.06 -16.55
C VAL A 17 15.87 0.17 -17.45
N GLY A 18 16.61 0.76 -18.41
CA GLY A 18 17.61 0.06 -19.21
C GLY A 18 17.04 -0.68 -20.43
N ILE A 19 15.90 -0.23 -20.97
CA ILE A 19 15.32 -0.80 -22.19
C ILE A 19 16.09 -0.26 -23.42
N PRO A 20 16.78 -1.10 -24.21
CA PRO A 20 17.52 -0.64 -25.38
C PRO A 20 16.59 0.07 -26.38
N VAL A 21 17.08 1.16 -26.98
CA VAL A 21 16.31 1.99 -27.93
C VAL A 21 15.81 1.17 -29.12
N ASP A 22 16.57 0.14 -29.52
CA ASP A 22 16.28 -0.72 -30.67
C ASP A 22 15.39 -1.94 -30.32
N SER A 23 14.95 -2.07 -29.06
CA SER A 23 14.13 -3.22 -28.68
C SER A 23 12.69 -3.08 -29.21
N PRO A 24 12.10 -4.14 -29.79
CA PRO A 24 10.73 -4.11 -30.30
C PRO A 24 9.68 -3.91 -29.19
N MET A 25 10.08 -4.01 -27.92
CA MET A 25 9.23 -3.80 -26.75
C MET A 25 9.13 -2.32 -26.32
N ARG A 26 10.00 -1.44 -26.81
CA ARG A 26 10.02 -0.05 -26.37
C ARG A 26 8.79 0.75 -26.82
N ALA A 27 8.37 0.60 -28.08
CA ALA A 27 7.21 1.32 -28.60
C ALA A 27 5.87 0.92 -27.93
N PRO A 28 5.56 -0.38 -27.69
CA PRO A 28 4.39 -0.77 -26.90
C PRO A 28 4.45 -0.31 -25.45
N ALA A 29 5.64 -0.33 -24.82
CA ALA A 29 5.81 0.13 -23.45
C ALA A 29 5.58 1.65 -23.31
N GLU A 30 6.07 2.45 -24.25
CA GLU A 30 5.86 3.90 -24.27
C GLU A 30 4.37 4.25 -24.44
N GLN A 31 3.67 3.55 -25.34
CA GLN A 31 2.23 3.72 -25.52
C GLN A 31 1.46 3.36 -24.24
N PHE A 32 1.82 2.25 -23.60
CA PHE A 32 1.22 1.83 -22.33
C PHE A 32 1.43 2.87 -21.24
N LEU A 33 2.66 3.35 -21.04
CA LEU A 33 3.00 4.33 -20.02
C LEU A 33 2.29 5.66 -20.25
N THR A 34 2.24 6.11 -21.51
CA THR A 34 1.54 7.34 -21.89
C THR A 34 0.04 7.24 -21.61
N LEU A 35 -0.59 6.12 -22.00
CA LEU A 35 -2.00 5.86 -21.71
C LEU A 35 -2.25 5.77 -20.20
N ARG A 36 -1.38 5.09 -19.46
CA ARG A 36 -1.50 4.94 -18.00
C ARG A 36 -1.37 6.28 -17.27
N ALA A 37 -0.61 7.23 -17.81
CA ALA A 37 -0.48 8.57 -17.25
C ALA A 37 -1.83 9.32 -17.18
N TYR A 38 -2.78 9.03 -18.10
CA TYR A 38 -4.14 9.56 -18.04
C TYR A 38 -4.97 8.99 -16.88
N GLY A 39 -4.59 7.84 -16.32
CA GLY A 39 -5.21 7.24 -15.14
C GLY A 39 -4.72 7.81 -13.80
N ALA A 40 -3.63 8.58 -13.78
CA ALA A 40 -3.10 9.14 -12.53
C ALA A 40 -4.09 10.10 -11.82
N PRO A 41 -4.71 11.09 -12.51
CA PRO A 41 -5.68 11.99 -11.88
C PRO A 41 -6.89 11.29 -11.20
N PRO A 42 -7.62 10.38 -11.87
CA PRO A 42 -8.77 9.72 -11.24
C PRO A 42 -8.35 8.82 -10.07
N VAL A 43 -7.17 8.19 -10.11
CA VAL A 43 -6.65 7.40 -8.99
C VAL A 43 -6.43 8.25 -7.75
N VAL A 44 -5.79 9.42 -7.87
CA VAL A 44 -5.58 10.32 -6.73
C VAL A 44 -6.92 10.77 -6.14
N VAL A 45 -7.88 11.12 -6.99
CA VAL A 45 -9.21 11.54 -6.54
C VAL A 45 -9.95 10.39 -5.86
N ALA A 46 -9.90 9.18 -6.41
CA ALA A 46 -10.49 8.00 -5.82
C ALA A 46 -9.85 7.66 -4.46
N LEU A 47 -8.53 7.79 -4.32
CA LEU A 47 -7.83 7.57 -3.04
C LEU A 47 -8.21 8.62 -2.00
N ALA A 48 -8.33 9.89 -2.40
CA ALA A 48 -8.79 10.97 -1.54
C ALA A 48 -10.24 10.75 -1.08
N ALA A 49 -11.15 10.39 -2.00
CA ALA A 49 -12.54 10.07 -1.68
C ALA A 49 -12.65 8.86 -0.75
N GLN A 50 -11.87 7.80 -0.98
CA GLN A 50 -11.79 6.65 -0.08
C GLN A 50 -11.27 7.05 1.32
N GLY A 51 -10.33 7.99 1.40
CA GLY A 51 -9.90 8.59 2.67
C GLY A 51 -11.06 9.30 3.39
N ALA A 52 -11.83 10.12 2.68
CA ALA A 52 -12.97 10.85 3.23
C ALA A 52 -14.07 9.91 3.77
N PHE A 53 -14.50 8.92 2.98
CA PHE A 53 -15.51 7.94 3.43
C PHE A 53 -15.06 7.14 4.66
N ARG A 54 -13.77 6.78 4.73
CA ARG A 54 -13.20 6.15 5.93
C ARG A 54 -13.26 7.06 7.17
N GLY A 55 -13.13 8.38 7.00
CA GLY A 55 -13.32 9.37 8.07
C GLY A 55 -14.75 9.41 8.62
N PHE A 56 -15.75 9.22 7.76
CA PHE A 56 -17.16 9.09 8.18
C PHE A 56 -17.51 7.71 8.75
N MET A 57 -16.53 6.80 8.79
CA MET A 57 -16.74 5.37 9.11
C MET A 57 -17.66 4.64 8.12
N ASP A 58 -17.90 5.17 6.92
CA ASP A 58 -18.52 4.40 5.83
C ASP A 58 -17.43 3.68 5.03
N THR A 59 -17.28 2.39 5.30
CA THR A 59 -16.35 1.51 4.58
C THR A 59 -17.02 0.71 3.46
N LYS A 60 -18.35 0.69 3.40
CA LYS A 60 -19.10 -0.12 2.43
C LYS A 60 -19.14 0.55 1.07
N THR A 61 -19.43 1.84 1.04
CA THR A 61 -19.44 2.63 -0.19
C THR A 61 -18.13 2.52 -0.98
N PRO A 62 -16.95 2.79 -0.38
CA PRO A 62 -15.70 2.66 -1.11
C PRO A 62 -15.40 1.22 -1.54
N LEU A 63 -15.76 0.22 -0.75
CA LEU A 63 -15.60 -1.19 -1.12
C LEU A 63 -16.40 -1.55 -2.37
N TYR A 64 -17.69 -1.20 -2.42
CA TYR A 64 -18.53 -1.48 -3.58
C TYR A 64 -18.04 -0.76 -4.85
N ALA A 65 -17.58 0.49 -4.73
CA ALA A 65 -17.04 1.24 -5.86
C ALA A 65 -15.76 0.61 -6.41
N VAL A 66 -14.84 0.17 -5.53
CA VAL A 66 -13.60 -0.50 -5.93
C VAL A 66 -13.90 -1.86 -6.57
N VAL A 67 -14.81 -2.65 -5.99
CA VAL A 67 -15.20 -3.96 -6.58
C VAL A 67 -15.85 -3.77 -7.95
N ALA A 68 -16.80 -2.84 -8.07
CA ALA A 68 -17.43 -2.53 -9.35
C ALA A 68 -16.40 -2.05 -10.39
N GLY A 69 -15.48 -1.17 -9.99
CA GLY A 69 -14.39 -0.70 -10.86
C GLY A 69 -13.49 -1.82 -11.35
N ASN A 70 -13.07 -2.73 -10.46
CA ASN A 70 -12.24 -3.90 -10.84
C ASN A 70 -12.99 -4.89 -11.74
N LEU A 71 -14.29 -5.12 -11.50
CA LEU A 71 -15.11 -5.98 -12.37
C LEU A 71 -15.26 -5.38 -13.76
N VAL A 72 -15.54 -4.08 -13.83
CA VAL A 72 -15.63 -3.35 -15.11
C VAL A 72 -14.27 -3.40 -15.82
N ASN A 73 -13.16 -3.23 -15.10
CA ASN A 73 -11.82 -3.35 -15.65
C ASN A 73 -11.58 -4.74 -16.26
N ALA A 74 -11.88 -5.81 -15.54
CA ALA A 74 -11.70 -7.18 -16.04
C ALA A 74 -12.54 -7.45 -17.30
N ILE A 75 -13.77 -6.92 -17.38
CA ILE A 75 -14.64 -7.05 -18.56
C ILE A 75 -14.06 -6.24 -19.74
N LEU A 76 -13.64 -5.00 -19.50
CA LEU A 76 -13.03 -4.13 -20.51
C LEU A 76 -11.71 -4.69 -21.02
N ASP A 77 -10.89 -5.29 -20.14
CA ASP A 77 -9.65 -5.96 -20.52
C ASP A 77 -9.93 -7.11 -21.50
N ALA A 78 -10.91 -7.97 -21.18
CA ALA A 78 -11.30 -9.06 -22.08
C ALA A 78 -11.79 -8.53 -23.44
N ILE A 79 -12.48 -7.39 -23.47
CA ILE A 79 -12.98 -6.79 -24.72
C ILE A 79 -11.87 -6.05 -25.50
N PHE A 80 -10.99 -5.32 -24.84
CA PHE A 80 -9.97 -4.54 -25.54
C PHE A 80 -8.79 -5.40 -26.00
N ILE A 81 -8.48 -6.47 -25.27
CA ILE A 81 -7.39 -7.38 -25.60
C ILE A 81 -7.80 -8.36 -26.71
N PHE A 82 -8.93 -9.06 -26.57
CA PHE A 82 -9.28 -10.15 -27.50
C PHE A 82 -9.96 -9.66 -28.80
N PRO A 83 -11.18 -9.08 -28.80
CA PRO A 83 -11.86 -8.73 -30.04
C PRO A 83 -11.32 -7.47 -30.74
N LEU A 84 -10.73 -6.51 -30.00
CA LEU A 84 -10.14 -5.31 -30.60
C LEU A 84 -8.64 -5.47 -30.95
N GLY A 85 -7.98 -6.53 -30.47
CA GLY A 85 -6.58 -6.81 -30.77
C GLY A 85 -5.60 -5.72 -30.32
N LEU A 86 -6.01 -4.83 -29.42
CA LEU A 86 -5.19 -3.68 -28.98
C LEU A 86 -4.06 -4.09 -28.01
N GLY A 87 -4.02 -5.36 -27.60
CA GLY A 87 -2.98 -5.93 -26.75
C GLY A 87 -2.73 -5.10 -25.50
N VAL A 88 -1.48 -4.68 -25.32
CA VAL A 88 -1.01 -3.92 -24.16
C VAL A 88 -1.68 -2.54 -24.06
N SER A 89 -1.89 -1.85 -25.19
CA SER A 89 -2.56 -0.55 -25.21
C SER A 89 -4.05 -0.66 -24.84
N GLY A 90 -4.69 -1.80 -25.17
CA GLY A 90 -6.05 -2.12 -24.75
C GLY A 90 -6.17 -2.25 -23.23
N ALA A 91 -5.23 -2.94 -22.59
CA ALA A 91 -5.20 -3.10 -21.13
C ALA A 91 -5.05 -1.74 -20.39
N ALA A 92 -4.21 -0.84 -20.91
CA ALA A 92 -4.08 0.50 -20.35
C ALA A 92 -5.41 1.28 -20.42
N LEU A 93 -6.09 1.27 -21.58
CA LEU A 93 -7.35 1.97 -21.77
C LEU A 93 -8.47 1.42 -20.88
N ALA A 94 -8.56 0.09 -20.74
CA ALA A 94 -9.52 -0.56 -19.86
C ALA A 94 -9.31 -0.16 -18.40
N THR A 95 -8.05 -0.07 -17.97
CA THR A 95 -7.70 0.35 -16.60
C THR A 95 -8.10 1.80 -16.36
N VAL A 96 -7.70 2.71 -17.26
CA VAL A 96 -7.98 4.15 -17.13
C VAL A 96 -9.49 4.40 -17.10
N THR A 97 -10.23 3.81 -18.04
CA THR A 97 -11.70 3.98 -18.10
C THR A 97 -12.39 3.49 -16.83
N SER A 98 -11.94 2.37 -16.28
CA SER A 98 -12.49 1.81 -15.04
C SER A 98 -12.17 2.65 -13.80
N GLU A 99 -10.96 3.22 -13.74
CA GLU A 99 -10.56 4.16 -12.68
C GLU A 99 -11.39 5.44 -12.73
N TYR A 100 -11.66 5.97 -13.93
CA TYR A 100 -12.57 7.11 -14.11
C TYR A 100 -13.98 6.78 -13.63
N LEU A 101 -14.53 5.61 -13.99
CA LEU A 101 -15.85 5.18 -13.51
C LEU A 101 -15.89 5.06 -11.98
N ALA A 102 -14.89 4.42 -11.38
CA ALA A 102 -14.78 4.30 -9.93
C ALA A 102 -14.68 5.68 -9.24
N ALA A 103 -13.86 6.59 -9.77
CA ALA A 103 -13.72 7.94 -9.25
C ALA A 103 -15.03 8.74 -9.35
N ILE A 104 -15.75 8.64 -10.48
CA ILE A 104 -17.04 9.31 -10.68
C ILE A 104 -18.09 8.80 -9.70
N ILE A 105 -18.20 7.47 -9.51
CA ILE A 105 -19.14 6.87 -8.56
C ILE A 105 -18.87 7.36 -7.13
N LEU A 106 -17.60 7.39 -6.73
CA LEU A 106 -17.18 7.87 -5.42
C LEU A 106 -17.48 9.35 -5.23
N LEU A 107 -17.14 10.19 -6.21
CA LEU A 107 -17.40 11.62 -6.16
C LEU A 107 -18.90 11.93 -6.15
N TRP A 108 -19.70 11.21 -6.92
CA TRP A 108 -21.14 11.42 -6.98
C TRP A 108 -21.80 11.12 -5.63
N LYS A 109 -21.42 10.01 -5.00
CA LYS A 109 -21.87 9.72 -3.63
C LYS A 109 -21.36 10.73 -2.62
N LEU A 110 -20.12 11.20 -2.76
CA LEU A 110 -19.54 12.18 -1.84
C LEU A 110 -20.23 13.55 -1.95
N ASN A 111 -20.59 13.97 -3.16
CA ASN A 111 -21.33 15.21 -3.41
C ASN A 111 -22.75 15.19 -2.82
N ASN A 112 -23.35 14.01 -2.65
CA ASN A 112 -24.64 13.88 -1.99
C ASN A 112 -24.55 14.02 -0.46
N GLU A 113 -23.38 13.76 0.13
CA GLU A 113 -23.15 13.88 1.58
C GLU A 113 -22.40 15.15 2.00
N LEU A 114 -21.71 15.82 1.07
CA LEU A 114 -20.89 17.01 1.33
C LEU A 114 -21.06 18.10 0.26
N VAL A 115 -21.02 19.35 0.72
CA VAL A 115 -20.72 20.50 -0.14
C VAL A 115 -19.21 20.49 -0.42
N LEU A 116 -18.81 19.94 -1.57
CA LEU A 116 -17.41 19.73 -1.97
C LEU A 116 -16.58 21.03 -2.09
N PHE A 117 -17.23 22.19 -2.19
CA PHE A 117 -16.56 23.47 -2.44
C PHE A 117 -16.88 24.49 -1.33
N SER A 118 -15.95 24.64 -0.38
CA SER A 118 -15.83 25.87 0.40
C SER A 118 -14.58 26.61 -0.08
N TRP A 119 -14.76 27.77 -0.72
CA TRP A 119 -13.71 28.59 -1.34
C TRP A 119 -12.81 29.33 -0.33
N ASN A 120 -12.71 28.84 0.91
CA ASN A 120 -11.96 29.51 1.96
C ASN A 120 -10.68 28.73 2.29
N VAL A 121 -9.71 28.77 1.37
CA VAL A 121 -8.41 28.12 1.55
C VAL A 121 -7.51 29.04 2.37
N ILE A 122 -7.43 28.80 3.67
CA ILE A 122 -6.53 29.53 4.57
C ILE A 122 -5.11 29.02 4.31
N GLY A 123 -4.22 29.87 3.78
CA GLY A 123 -2.88 29.48 3.32
C GLY A 123 -1.99 28.79 4.37
N GLY A 124 -2.26 28.97 5.66
CA GLY A 124 -1.57 28.27 6.76
C GLY A 124 -1.81 26.75 6.79
N ASP A 125 -2.98 26.29 6.33
CA ASP A 125 -3.33 24.88 6.34
C ASP A 125 -2.55 24.10 5.26
N ILE A 126 -2.28 24.72 4.12
CA ILE A 126 -1.51 24.11 3.01
C ILE A 126 -0.10 23.70 3.45
N ILE A 127 0.60 24.54 4.21
CA ILE A 127 1.96 24.25 4.68
C ILE A 127 1.96 23.06 5.66
N ARG A 128 0.93 22.99 6.52
CA ARG A 128 0.76 21.86 7.45
C ARG A 128 0.43 20.55 6.72
N TYR A 129 -0.41 20.61 5.68
CA TYR A 129 -0.67 19.47 4.81
C TYR A 129 0.57 19.04 4.03
N LEU A 130 1.34 19.98 3.49
CA LEU A 130 2.56 19.70 2.74
C LEU A 130 3.64 19.08 3.63
N LYS A 131 3.81 19.56 4.88
CA LYS A 131 4.75 18.98 5.84
C LYS A 131 4.38 17.55 6.22
N SER A 132 3.09 17.27 6.40
CA SER A 132 2.58 15.93 6.69
C SER A 132 2.75 15.00 5.49
N GLY A 133 2.44 15.49 4.28
CA GLY A 133 2.66 14.79 3.02
C GLY A 133 4.14 14.48 2.78
N ALA A 134 5.04 15.42 3.05
CA ALA A 134 6.48 15.20 2.91
C ALA A 134 7.00 14.10 3.85
N LEU A 135 6.49 14.03 5.09
CA LEU A 135 6.83 12.95 6.03
C LEU A 135 6.33 11.60 5.53
N LEU A 136 5.11 11.54 4.97
CA LEU A 136 4.57 10.32 4.37
C LEU A 136 5.37 9.88 3.15
N ILE A 137 5.76 10.81 2.26
CA ILE A 137 6.60 10.52 1.10
C ILE A 137 7.98 10.00 1.54
N ALA A 138 8.61 10.67 2.51
CA ALA A 138 9.90 10.23 3.06
C ALA A 138 9.83 8.82 3.65
N ARG A 139 8.74 8.51 4.38
CA ARG A 139 8.46 7.16 4.88
C ARG A 139 8.31 6.14 3.75
N THR A 140 7.55 6.46 2.71
CA THR A 140 7.35 5.58 1.55
C THR A 140 8.67 5.30 0.84
N ILE A 141 9.49 6.33 0.62
CA ILE A 141 10.83 6.20 0.04
C ILE A 141 11.72 5.30 0.93
N ALA A 142 11.70 5.51 2.25
CA ALA A 142 12.47 4.69 3.19
C ALA A 142 12.09 3.21 3.21
N VAL A 143 10.83 2.87 2.86
CA VAL A 143 10.37 1.46 2.75
C VAL A 143 10.67 0.87 1.38
N ILE A 144 10.49 1.64 0.31
CA ILE A 144 10.68 1.16 -1.06
C ILE A 144 12.17 1.00 -1.40
N LEU A 145 13.04 1.89 -0.94
CA LEU A 145 14.48 1.84 -1.24
C LEU A 145 15.14 0.51 -0.82
N PRO A 146 14.95 -0.01 0.41
CA PRO A 146 15.48 -1.32 0.81
C PRO A 146 14.94 -2.47 -0.02
N LEU A 147 13.65 -2.43 -0.40
CA LEU A 147 13.04 -3.45 -1.26
C LEU A 147 13.71 -3.46 -2.63
N TRP A 148 13.89 -2.30 -3.25
CA TRP A 148 14.59 -2.15 -4.53
C TRP A 148 16.04 -2.63 -4.47
N LEU A 149 16.78 -2.26 -3.42
CA LEU A 149 18.15 -2.72 -3.20
C LEU A 149 18.22 -4.24 -3.02
N SER A 150 17.29 -4.82 -2.24
CA SER A 150 17.20 -6.26 -2.01
C SER A 150 16.92 -7.03 -3.30
N THR A 151 15.96 -6.55 -4.10
CA THR A 151 15.64 -7.12 -5.42
C THR A 151 16.84 -7.02 -6.38
N SER A 152 17.54 -5.88 -6.40
CA SER A 152 18.73 -5.70 -7.23
C SER A 152 19.87 -6.66 -6.83
N LEU A 153 20.10 -6.86 -5.54
CA LEU A 153 21.10 -7.80 -5.03
C LEU A 153 20.72 -9.26 -5.32
N ALA A 154 19.44 -9.60 -5.25
CA ALA A 154 18.95 -10.94 -5.61
C ALA A 154 19.12 -11.21 -7.12
N ALA A 155 18.80 -10.23 -7.97
CA ALA A 155 18.95 -10.35 -9.42
C ALA A 155 20.42 -10.59 -9.84
N ARG A 156 21.39 -10.01 -9.12
CA ARG A 156 22.83 -10.22 -9.37
C ARG A 156 23.34 -11.62 -8.99
N GLN A 157 22.62 -12.36 -8.14
CA GLN A 157 23.01 -13.72 -7.71
C GLN A 157 22.61 -14.80 -8.72
N GLY A 158 21.87 -14.42 -9.77
CA GLY A 158 21.44 -15.31 -10.84
C GLY A 158 19.93 -15.54 -10.87
N PRO A 159 19.43 -16.21 -11.92
CA PRO A 159 18.00 -16.37 -12.15
C PRO A 159 17.31 -17.27 -11.11
N VAL A 160 17.98 -18.32 -10.63
CA VAL A 160 17.40 -19.28 -9.66
C VAL A 160 17.16 -18.63 -8.28
N PRO A 161 18.13 -17.92 -7.65
CA PRO A 161 17.87 -17.20 -6.40
C PRO A 161 16.86 -16.07 -6.55
N MET A 162 16.84 -15.39 -7.69
CA MET A 162 15.89 -14.31 -7.96
C MET A 162 14.45 -14.82 -8.02
N ALA A 163 14.21 -15.97 -8.67
CA ALA A 163 12.88 -16.58 -8.72
C ALA A 163 12.36 -16.95 -7.32
N GLY A 164 13.21 -17.53 -6.47
CA GLY A 164 12.83 -17.86 -5.09
C GLY A 164 12.55 -16.62 -4.22
N TYR A 165 13.30 -15.53 -4.45
CA TYR A 165 13.06 -14.24 -3.79
C TYR A 165 11.74 -13.61 -4.23
N GLU A 166 11.38 -13.67 -5.52
CA GLU A 166 10.13 -13.11 -6.03
C GLU A 166 8.90 -13.82 -5.45
N ILE A 167 8.91 -15.16 -5.40
CA ILE A 167 7.82 -15.94 -4.76
C ILE A 167 7.66 -15.51 -3.29
N SER A 168 8.78 -15.37 -2.58
CA SER A 168 8.80 -14.92 -1.19
C SER A 168 8.24 -13.50 -1.02
N LEU A 169 8.59 -12.59 -1.92
CA LEU A 169 8.13 -11.21 -1.92
C LEU A 169 6.62 -11.12 -2.18
N GLN A 170 6.08 -11.90 -3.12
CA GLN A 170 4.64 -11.94 -3.42
C GLN A 170 3.81 -12.48 -2.25
N VAL A 171 4.29 -13.55 -1.62
CA VAL A 171 3.68 -14.08 -0.39
C VAL A 171 3.71 -13.01 0.70
N TRP A 172 4.87 -12.38 0.93
CA TRP A 172 5.02 -11.32 1.93
C TRP A 172 4.09 -10.12 1.67
N LEU A 173 3.96 -9.65 0.43
CA LEU A 173 3.07 -8.56 0.06
C LEU A 173 1.60 -8.90 0.34
N THR A 174 1.18 -10.12 0.00
CA THR A 174 -0.21 -10.55 0.19
C THR A 174 -0.61 -10.50 1.68
N ILE A 175 0.27 -11.00 2.56
CA ILE A 175 0.01 -11.00 4.01
C ILE A 175 0.13 -9.58 4.57
N SER A 176 1.06 -8.77 4.06
CA SER A 176 1.23 -7.37 4.46
C SER A 176 -0.03 -6.55 4.15
N LEU A 177 -0.61 -6.70 2.96
CA LEU A 177 -1.86 -6.03 2.57
C LEU A 177 -3.04 -6.41 3.47
N LEU A 178 -3.14 -7.69 3.85
CA LEU A 178 -4.18 -8.15 4.78
C LEU A 178 -4.03 -7.49 6.16
N ASN A 179 -2.79 -7.35 6.64
CA ASN A 179 -2.51 -6.68 7.90
C ASN A 179 -2.71 -5.15 7.82
N ASP A 180 -2.40 -4.53 6.68
CA ASP A 180 -2.65 -3.11 6.44
C ASP A 180 -4.15 -2.78 6.45
N ALA A 181 -5.00 -3.67 5.93
CA ALA A 181 -6.45 -3.51 6.01
C ALA A 181 -6.95 -3.44 7.47
N LEU A 182 -6.42 -4.31 8.34
CA LEU A 182 -6.77 -4.31 9.76
C LEU A 182 -6.23 -3.06 10.48
N ALA A 183 -5.00 -2.63 10.15
CA ALA A 183 -4.40 -1.42 10.72
C ALA A 183 -5.19 -0.16 10.35
N LEU A 184 -5.58 -0.02 9.07
CA LEU A 184 -6.40 1.11 8.59
C LEU A 184 -7.79 1.15 9.25
N ALA A 185 -8.42 -0.01 9.46
CA ALA A 185 -9.70 -0.10 10.17
C ALA A 185 -9.56 0.32 11.64
N GLY A 186 -8.51 -0.16 12.33
CA GLY A 186 -8.20 0.23 13.70
C GLY A 186 -7.94 1.73 13.84
N GLN A 187 -7.21 2.32 12.88
CA GLN A 187 -6.94 3.76 12.83
C GLN A 187 -8.22 4.59 12.73
N ALA A 188 -9.12 4.25 11.81
CA ALA A 188 -10.37 5.00 11.63
C ALA A 188 -11.25 4.98 12.90
N LEU A 189 -11.35 3.82 13.57
CA LEU A 189 -12.09 3.68 14.82
C LEU A 189 -11.45 4.47 15.97
N LEU A 190 -10.12 4.38 16.11
CA LEU A 190 -9.38 5.10 17.14
C LEU A 190 -9.51 6.62 16.96
N ALA A 191 -9.35 7.09 15.71
CA ALA A 191 -9.46 8.51 15.37
C ALA A 191 -10.87 9.05 15.66
N SER A 192 -11.92 8.28 15.34
CA SER A 192 -13.31 8.68 15.62
C SER A 192 -13.58 8.83 17.12
N GLU A 193 -13.16 7.87 17.95
CA GLU A 193 -13.36 7.94 19.40
C GLU A 193 -12.49 9.01 20.07
N TYR A 194 -11.30 9.27 19.53
CA TYR A 194 -10.43 10.36 19.97
C TYR A 194 -11.06 11.73 19.66
N ALA A 195 -11.61 11.91 18.46
CA ALA A 195 -12.32 13.14 18.06
C ALA A 195 -13.55 13.44 18.94
N LYS A 196 -14.21 12.41 19.49
CA LYS A 196 -15.33 12.57 20.44
C LYS A 196 -14.89 12.90 21.88
N GLY A 197 -13.59 12.90 22.18
CA GLY A 197 -13.05 13.11 23.53
C GLY A 197 -13.16 11.89 24.47
N ASN A 198 -13.56 10.72 23.95
CA ASN A 198 -13.79 9.51 24.73
C ASN A 198 -12.52 8.68 24.91
N TYR A 199 -11.53 9.21 25.63
CA TYR A 199 -10.21 8.57 25.79
C TYR A 199 -10.25 7.15 26.39
N LYS A 200 -11.23 6.86 27.26
CA LYS A 200 -11.41 5.51 27.82
C LYS A 200 -11.78 4.50 26.73
N GLN A 201 -12.70 4.88 25.84
CA GLN A 201 -13.14 4.03 24.74
C GLN A 201 -12.05 3.90 23.68
N ALA A 202 -11.34 4.98 23.35
CA ALA A 202 -10.17 4.95 22.47
C ALA A 202 -9.11 3.95 22.96
N ARG A 203 -8.85 3.91 24.28
CA ARG A 203 -7.91 2.94 24.87
C ARG A 203 -8.39 1.49 24.74
N LEU A 204 -9.69 1.26 24.93
CA LEU A 204 -10.29 -0.06 24.75
C LEU A 204 -10.21 -0.53 23.30
N VAL A 205 -10.49 0.36 22.34
CA VAL A 205 -10.34 0.10 20.91
C VAL A 205 -8.89 -0.27 20.61
N LEU A 206 -7.91 0.48 21.12
CA LEU A 206 -6.50 0.20 20.95
C LEU A 206 -6.12 -1.21 21.45
N TYR A 207 -6.55 -1.59 22.65
CA TYR A 207 -6.26 -2.93 23.19
C TYR A 207 -6.93 -4.05 22.37
N ARG A 208 -8.17 -3.85 21.93
CA ARG A 208 -8.87 -4.84 21.10
C ARG A 208 -8.23 -5.00 19.74
N VAL A 209 -7.86 -3.89 19.09
CA VAL A 209 -7.17 -3.90 17.80
C VAL A 209 -5.81 -4.60 17.93
N LEU A 210 -5.07 -4.35 19.01
CA LEU A 210 -3.80 -5.02 19.28
C LEU A 210 -3.97 -6.54 19.53
N GLN A 211 -5.01 -6.93 20.29
CA GLN A 211 -5.32 -8.34 20.53
C GLN A 211 -5.73 -9.06 19.24
N ILE A 212 -6.65 -8.48 18.47
CA ILE A 212 -7.11 -9.05 17.21
C ILE A 212 -5.93 -9.13 16.23
N GLY A 213 -5.15 -8.06 16.09
CA GLY A 213 -3.94 -8.03 15.24
C GLY A 213 -2.92 -9.09 15.63
N GLY A 214 -2.67 -9.27 16.93
CA GLY A 214 -1.79 -10.31 17.45
C GLY A 214 -2.30 -11.72 17.13
N VAL A 215 -3.59 -11.99 17.33
CA VAL A 215 -4.20 -13.29 17.03
C VAL A 215 -4.21 -13.57 15.53
N THR A 216 -4.57 -12.59 14.69
CA THR A 216 -4.56 -12.74 13.23
C THR A 216 -3.14 -12.91 12.69
N GLY A 217 -2.16 -12.17 13.23
CA GLY A 217 -0.75 -12.32 12.88
C GLY A 217 -0.22 -13.70 13.27
N LEU A 218 -0.60 -14.20 14.45
CA LEU A 218 -0.28 -15.56 14.90
C LEU A 218 -0.85 -16.61 13.96
N ALA A 219 -2.13 -16.49 13.63
CA ALA A 219 -2.82 -17.41 12.74
C ALA A 219 -2.18 -17.41 11.34
N LEU A 220 -1.92 -16.24 10.75
CA LEU A 220 -1.30 -16.13 9.43
C LEU A 220 0.11 -16.73 9.40
N ALA A 221 0.92 -16.45 10.41
CA ALA A 221 2.26 -17.02 10.52
C ALA A 221 2.25 -18.55 10.69
N ALA A 222 1.31 -19.10 11.46
CA ALA A 222 1.15 -20.54 11.61
C ALA A 222 0.72 -21.19 10.29
N THR A 223 -0.25 -20.60 9.59
CA THR A 223 -0.71 -21.07 8.27
C THR A 223 0.43 -21.07 7.26
N LEU A 224 1.27 -20.04 7.23
CA LEU A 224 2.44 -20.00 6.35
C LEU A 224 3.48 -21.03 6.76
N PHE A 225 3.80 -21.14 8.04
CA PHE A 225 4.79 -22.11 8.51
C PHE A 225 4.43 -23.55 8.09
N LEU A 226 3.15 -23.91 8.16
CA LEU A 226 2.65 -25.23 7.78
C LEU A 226 2.41 -25.37 6.26
N GLY A 227 1.98 -24.30 5.60
CA GLY A 227 1.52 -24.30 4.21
C GLY A 227 2.56 -23.88 3.17
N PHE A 228 3.70 -23.30 3.57
CA PHE A 228 4.66 -22.71 2.62
C PHE A 228 5.22 -23.73 1.63
N GLY A 229 5.42 -24.98 2.05
CA GLY A 229 5.84 -26.06 1.16
C GLY A 229 4.85 -26.30 0.01
N TYR A 230 3.54 -26.32 0.31
CA TYR A 230 2.50 -26.45 -0.71
C TYR A 230 2.31 -25.19 -1.54
N LEU A 231 2.45 -24.01 -0.93
CA LEU A 231 2.34 -22.73 -1.65
C LEU A 231 3.43 -22.59 -2.72
N THR A 232 4.67 -22.97 -2.41
CA THR A 232 5.79 -22.88 -3.37
C THR A 232 5.60 -23.79 -4.59
N LEU A 233 4.99 -24.97 -4.41
CA LEU A 233 4.64 -25.88 -5.51
C LEU A 233 3.57 -25.30 -6.46
N LEU A 234 2.75 -24.36 -6.00
CA LEU A 234 1.76 -23.70 -6.85
C LEU A 234 2.42 -22.70 -7.84
N PHE A 235 3.62 -22.22 -7.53
CA PHE A 235 4.33 -21.23 -8.34
C PHE A 235 5.32 -21.86 -9.32
N THR A 236 5.97 -22.98 -8.96
CA THR A 236 6.97 -23.61 -9.81
C THR A 236 7.20 -25.08 -9.48
N ASP A 237 7.57 -25.85 -10.50
CA ASP A 237 7.97 -27.25 -10.39
C ASP A 237 9.50 -27.44 -10.40
N ASP A 238 10.30 -26.37 -10.51
CA ASP A 238 11.76 -26.47 -10.58
C ASP A 238 12.37 -26.77 -9.19
N PRO A 239 13.01 -27.94 -9.01
CA PRO A 239 13.58 -28.35 -7.72
C PRO A 239 14.67 -27.39 -7.21
N ALA A 240 15.41 -26.71 -8.11
CA ALA A 240 16.44 -25.76 -7.71
C ALA A 240 15.85 -24.46 -7.14
N VAL A 241 14.70 -24.02 -7.66
CA VAL A 241 13.96 -22.85 -7.14
C VAL A 241 13.25 -23.22 -5.83
N LEU A 242 12.69 -24.43 -5.76
CA LEU A 242 12.05 -24.94 -4.55
C LEU A 242 13.04 -25.06 -3.39
N ASP A 243 14.26 -25.55 -3.61
CA ASP A 243 15.27 -25.66 -2.54
C ASP A 243 15.66 -24.27 -1.99
N VAL A 244 15.82 -23.28 -2.87
CA VAL A 244 16.11 -21.90 -2.45
C VAL A 244 14.92 -21.24 -1.75
N ALA A 245 13.71 -21.40 -2.28
CA ALA A 245 12.50 -20.83 -1.69
C ALA A 245 12.18 -21.46 -0.32
N GLN A 246 12.28 -22.79 -0.22
CA GLN A 246 12.01 -23.56 0.99
C GLN A 246 13.18 -23.54 1.98
N SER A 247 14.35 -23.02 1.59
CA SER A 247 15.45 -22.80 2.52
C SER A 247 14.93 -22.01 3.73
N GLY A 248 14.97 -22.64 4.91
CA GLY A 248 14.24 -22.17 6.09
C GLY A 248 14.66 -20.78 6.59
N VAL A 249 15.67 -20.15 6.00
CA VAL A 249 16.09 -18.76 6.30
C VAL A 249 15.06 -17.76 5.78
N TRP A 250 14.52 -17.93 4.57
CA TRP A 250 13.54 -17.00 3.99
C TRP A 250 12.19 -17.12 4.67
N VAL A 251 11.71 -18.35 4.87
CA VAL A 251 10.47 -18.63 5.62
C VAL A 251 10.53 -18.04 7.04
N ARG A 252 11.64 -18.25 7.77
CA ARG A 252 11.81 -17.67 9.12
C ARG A 252 11.96 -16.15 9.11
N ARG A 253 12.58 -15.55 8.08
CA ARG A 253 12.69 -14.10 7.93
C ARG A 253 11.35 -13.45 7.61
N ILE A 254 10.56 -14.04 6.71
CA ILE A 254 9.20 -13.58 6.38
C ILE A 254 8.30 -13.64 7.61
N ILE A 255 8.33 -14.76 8.34
CA ILE A 255 7.52 -14.93 9.55
C ILE A 255 7.93 -13.91 10.64
N ARG A 256 9.23 -13.74 10.93
CA ARG A 256 9.69 -12.75 11.92
C ARG A 256 9.39 -11.31 11.50
N SER A 257 9.57 -10.99 10.22
CA SER A 257 9.22 -9.69 9.66
C SER A 257 7.73 -9.42 9.83
N GLN A 258 6.87 -10.39 9.50
CA GLN A 258 5.42 -10.21 9.56
C GLN A 258 4.90 -9.93 10.98
N TYR A 259 5.37 -10.67 11.99
CA TYR A 259 4.98 -10.41 13.38
C TYR A 259 5.41 -9.02 13.87
N PHE A 260 6.62 -8.60 13.48
CA PHE A 260 7.14 -7.30 13.84
C PHE A 260 6.38 -6.17 13.12
N VAL A 261 6.14 -6.32 11.82
CA VAL A 261 5.37 -5.37 11.01
C VAL A 261 3.93 -5.27 11.52
N SER A 262 3.26 -6.37 11.85
CA SER A 262 1.88 -6.33 12.36
C SER A 262 1.75 -5.49 13.63
N GLN A 263 2.65 -5.67 14.60
CA GLN A 263 2.61 -4.91 15.85
C GLN A 263 3.13 -3.47 15.70
N VAL A 264 4.25 -3.28 15.01
CA VAL A 264 4.89 -1.96 14.88
C VAL A 264 4.08 -1.05 13.97
N THR A 265 3.51 -1.57 12.88
CA THR A 265 2.65 -0.79 11.97
C THR A 265 1.37 -0.38 12.68
N MET A 266 0.70 -1.26 13.43
CA MET A 266 -0.48 -0.87 14.23
C MET A 266 -0.17 0.23 15.25
N ILE A 267 0.96 0.13 15.95
CA ILE A 267 1.37 1.11 16.96
C ILE A 267 1.77 2.44 16.33
N LEU A 268 2.58 2.42 15.25
CA LEU A 268 3.03 3.63 14.56
C LEU A 268 1.88 4.36 13.88
N TYR A 269 0.95 3.67 13.21
CA TYR A 269 -0.21 4.32 12.58
C TYR A 269 -1.16 4.93 13.61
N SER A 270 -1.35 4.25 14.76
CA SER A 270 -2.11 4.80 15.89
C SER A 270 -1.49 6.10 16.44
N LEU A 271 -0.16 6.26 16.35
CA LEU A 271 0.58 7.42 16.85
C LEU A 271 0.73 8.56 15.82
N ASN A 272 0.80 8.23 14.52
CA ASN A 272 1.19 9.19 13.49
C ASN A 272 0.11 10.26 13.18
N GLU A 273 -1.19 9.94 13.31
CA GLU A 273 -2.27 10.87 12.94
C GLU A 273 -3.05 11.49 14.12
N CYS A 274 -2.96 10.95 15.33
CA CYS A 274 -3.57 11.64 16.49
C CYS A 274 -2.83 12.94 16.88
N GLY A 275 -1.78 13.35 16.15
CA GLY A 275 -0.94 14.48 16.54
C GLY A 275 -0.26 14.27 17.90
N ILE A 276 -0.29 13.04 18.44
CA ILE A 276 0.22 12.71 19.78
C ILE A 276 1.72 12.88 19.84
N ILE A 277 2.47 12.81 18.73
CA ILE A 277 3.90 13.17 18.77
C ILE A 277 4.09 14.67 19.01
N ALA A 278 3.17 15.55 18.56
CA ALA A 278 3.21 16.97 18.87
C ALA A 278 2.62 17.28 20.27
N VAL A 279 1.57 16.58 20.70
CA VAL A 279 0.94 16.79 22.02
C VAL A 279 1.70 16.11 23.16
N CYS A 280 2.29 14.93 22.97
CA CYS A 280 3.20 14.34 23.95
C CYS A 280 4.52 15.10 24.07
N HIS A 281 4.97 15.82 23.05
CA HIS A 281 6.06 16.80 23.20
C HIS A 281 5.65 18.01 24.05
N TYR A 282 4.36 18.35 24.10
CA TYR A 282 3.84 19.52 24.80
C TYR A 282 3.29 19.24 26.21
N TYR A 283 2.95 17.98 26.56
CA TYR A 283 2.17 17.69 27.79
C TYR A 283 2.67 16.56 28.70
N SER A 284 3.78 15.85 28.40
CA SER A 284 4.36 14.95 29.39
C SER A 284 5.80 14.53 29.08
N ALA A 285 6.73 15.41 29.42
CA ALA A 285 7.99 14.97 29.98
C ALA A 285 7.67 14.21 31.28
N ASP A 286 7.73 12.87 31.25
CA ASP A 286 8.48 12.12 32.28
C ASP A 286 8.24 10.60 32.28
N LYS A 287 7.16 10.03 31.69
CA LYS A 287 6.91 8.57 31.91
C LYS A 287 6.55 7.68 30.73
N CYS A 288 6.05 8.18 29.59
CA CYS A 288 5.68 7.29 28.46
C CYS A 288 6.80 7.09 27.42
N TYR A 289 7.63 8.10 27.14
CA TYR A 289 8.72 7.98 26.16
C TYR A 289 9.82 7.01 26.61
N CYS A 290 10.05 6.92 27.93
CA CYS A 290 11.15 6.14 28.49
C CYS A 290 10.93 4.62 28.37
N PHE A 291 9.69 4.14 28.21
CA PHE A 291 9.43 2.71 28.01
C PHE A 291 9.51 2.30 26.53
N CYS A 292 8.95 3.11 25.61
CA CYS A 292 8.90 2.75 24.19
C CYS A 292 10.24 2.93 23.46
N VAL A 293 10.98 4.02 23.72
CA VAL A 293 12.26 4.29 23.04
C VAL A 293 13.41 3.47 23.63
N ARG A 294 13.40 3.25 24.95
CA ARG A 294 14.43 2.43 25.61
C ARG A 294 14.33 0.95 25.24
N TRP A 295 13.12 0.46 24.91
CA TRP A 295 12.92 -0.90 24.40
C TRP A 295 13.35 -1.05 22.93
N ALA A 296 13.20 0.00 22.11
CA ALA A 296 13.65 0.01 20.72
C ALA A 296 15.18 0.11 20.57
N LEU A 297 15.86 0.81 21.48
CA LEU A 297 17.33 0.97 21.42
C LEU A 297 18.12 -0.17 22.07
N LEU A 298 17.55 -0.92 23.02
CA LEU A 298 18.28 -1.99 23.72
C LEU A 298 18.29 -3.36 23.03
N ARG A 299 17.69 -3.51 21.83
CA ARG A 299 17.72 -4.77 21.05
C ARG A 299 18.24 -4.63 19.61
N CYS A 300 18.83 -3.49 19.28
CA CYS A 300 19.51 -3.26 18.00
C CYS A 300 21.04 -3.43 18.07
N PHE A 301 21.55 -4.06 19.12
CA PHE A 301 22.89 -4.68 19.16
C PHE A 301 22.76 -6.12 19.61
#